data_AF-A0A7Z7YQG4-F1
#
_entry.id   AF-A0A7Z7YQG4-F1
#
_cell.length_a   1.000
_cell.length_b   1.000
_cell.length_c   1.000
_cell.angle_alpha   90.00
_cell.angle_beta   90.00
_cell.angle_gamma   90.00
#
_symmetry.space_group_name_H-M   'P 1'
#
loop_
_entity.id
_entity.type
_entity.pdbx_description
1 polymer ?
#
loop_
_entity_poly.entity_id
_entity_poly.type
_entity_poly.pdbx_seq_one_letter_code
_entity_poly.pdbx_strand_id
1 'polypeptide(L)'
;MKAILFFIFLCSSCAFADETNCFKRGEIDSLVTGFFSSSDNFGYVKKMATEKLKDKLPYYEENNQINNIMKHATQIIFNRGNPGDYESSKQFIDNYPNINNFPNNGCVWKVSFLTPEKIRKMCDDDGAAGYFFGFIKINGEIKFSSILGMEILRPDGSFVCKGFDRYMKE
;
A
#
# COMPACT_ATOMS: atom_id res chain seq x y z
N MET A 1 -45.32 -34.65 30.08
CA MET A 1 -44.47 -34.22 28.94
C MET A 1 -44.22 -32.73 29.06
N LYS A 2 -42.97 -32.31 29.31
CA LYS A 2 -42.54 -30.91 29.21
C LYS A 2 -41.15 -30.92 28.60
N ALA A 3 -41.08 -30.72 27.28
CA ALA A 3 -39.82 -30.49 26.58
C ALA A 3 -39.51 -29.00 26.67
N ILE A 4 -38.43 -28.65 27.35
CA ILE A 4 -37.87 -27.30 27.36
C ILE A 4 -36.98 -27.21 26.13
N LEU A 5 -37.43 -26.53 25.07
CA LEU A 5 -36.58 -26.16 23.95
C LEU A 5 -35.65 -25.02 24.37
N PHE A 6 -34.37 -25.32 24.55
CA PHE A 6 -33.32 -24.32 24.55
C PHE A 6 -33.04 -23.89 23.10
N PHE A 7 -33.52 -22.71 22.72
CA PHE A 7 -33.08 -22.03 21.50
C PHE A 7 -31.67 -21.48 21.75
N ILE A 8 -30.65 -22.19 21.26
CA ILE A 8 -29.28 -21.69 21.22
C ILE A 8 -29.23 -20.65 20.10
N PHE A 9 -29.25 -19.37 20.49
CA PHE A 9 -28.93 -18.25 19.61
C PHE A 9 -27.41 -18.25 19.36
N LEU A 10 -26.95 -19.06 18.41
CA LEU A 10 -25.62 -18.95 17.81
C LEU A 10 -25.64 -17.73 16.87
N CYS A 11 -25.60 -16.53 17.44
CA CYS A 11 -25.38 -15.31 16.66
C CYS A 11 -23.94 -15.33 16.12
N SER A 12 -23.86 -15.43 14.80
CA SER A 12 -22.67 -15.36 13.95
C SER A 12 -21.62 -14.36 14.42
N SER A 13 -20.56 -14.84 15.06
CA SER A 13 -19.36 -14.06 15.38
C SER A 13 -18.39 -13.91 14.19
N CYS A 14 -18.71 -14.47 13.02
CA CYS A 14 -17.85 -14.38 11.84
C CYS A 14 -17.91 -13.04 11.09
N ALA A 15 -18.93 -12.21 11.30
CA ALA A 15 -19.08 -10.94 10.58
C ALA A 15 -18.19 -9.80 11.12
N PHE A 16 -17.82 -9.85 12.40
CA PHE A 16 -17.05 -8.76 13.04
C PHE A 16 -15.55 -8.85 12.79
N ALA A 17 -14.99 -10.06 12.61
CA ALA A 17 -13.57 -10.23 12.33
C ALA A 17 -13.19 -9.62 10.97
N ASP A 18 -14.06 -9.75 9.97
CA ASP A 18 -13.81 -9.23 8.63
C ASP A 18 -13.79 -7.70 8.63
N GLU A 19 -14.78 -7.03 9.25
CA GLU A 19 -14.82 -5.56 9.30
C GLU A 19 -13.58 -4.92 9.92
N THR A 20 -12.97 -5.56 10.92
CA THR A 20 -11.76 -5.02 11.57
C THR A 20 -10.51 -5.08 10.68
N ASN A 21 -10.52 -5.91 9.63
CA ASN A 21 -9.43 -6.07 8.67
C ASN A 21 -9.67 -5.33 7.35
N CYS A 22 -10.82 -4.66 7.21
CA CYS A 22 -11.15 -3.86 6.04
C CYS A 22 -10.91 -2.36 6.28
N PHE A 23 -10.32 -1.70 5.30
CA PHE A 23 -10.21 -0.25 5.27
C PHE A 23 -11.58 0.39 5.05
N LYS A 24 -11.85 1.46 5.81
CA LYS A 24 -12.98 2.38 5.60
C LYS A 24 -12.51 3.61 4.83
N ARG A 25 -13.43 4.28 4.13
CA ARG A 25 -13.09 5.46 3.31
C ARG A 25 -12.34 6.55 4.08
N GLY A 26 -12.81 6.93 5.28
CA GLY A 26 -12.14 7.95 6.10
C GLY A 26 -10.74 7.55 6.58
N GLU A 27 -10.47 6.24 6.72
CA GLU A 27 -9.15 5.73 7.05
C GLU A 27 -8.20 5.84 5.86
N ILE A 28 -8.71 5.66 4.63
CA ILE A 28 -7.95 5.89 3.39
C ILE A 28 -7.57 7.35 3.25
N ASP A 29 -8.50 8.27 3.45
CA ASP A 29 -8.21 9.70 3.33
C ASP A 29 -7.10 10.11 4.32
N SER A 30 -7.12 9.54 5.53
CA SER A 30 -6.08 9.71 6.55
C SER A 30 -4.74 9.07 6.13
N LEU A 31 -4.76 7.85 5.62
CA LEU A 31 -3.57 7.12 5.16
C LEU A 31 -2.89 7.84 3.98
N VAL A 32 -3.66 8.28 2.99
CA VAL A 32 -3.11 9.00 1.82
C VAL A 32 -2.56 10.35 2.23
N THR A 33 -3.30 11.11 3.04
CA THR A 33 -2.80 12.39 3.58
C THR A 33 -1.50 12.17 4.34
N GLY A 34 -1.43 11.15 5.21
CA GLY A 34 -0.25 10.84 6.00
C GLY A 34 0.95 10.39 5.15
N PHE A 35 0.73 9.52 4.17
CA PHE A 35 1.77 9.00 3.26
C PHE A 35 2.46 10.13 2.47
N PHE A 36 1.69 11.13 2.02
CA PHE A 36 2.22 12.28 1.29
C PHE A 36 2.49 13.51 2.18
N SER A 37 2.19 13.46 3.49
CA SER A 37 2.48 14.58 4.39
C SER A 37 3.98 14.69 4.68
N SER A 38 4.45 15.93 4.82
CA SER A 38 5.80 16.23 5.32
C SER A 38 5.95 16.09 6.85
N SER A 39 4.93 15.54 7.54
CA SER A 39 4.86 15.51 9.00
C SER A 39 5.30 14.18 9.60
N ASP A 40 5.89 14.23 10.79
CA ASP A 40 6.42 13.07 11.53
C ASP A 40 5.35 12.06 12.00
N ASN A 41 4.06 12.30 11.76
CA ASN A 41 2.96 11.39 12.12
C ASN A 41 2.97 10.08 11.31
N PHE A 42 3.73 10.02 10.21
CA PHE A 42 4.06 8.79 9.50
C PHE A 42 5.49 8.31 9.78
N GLY A 43 6.10 8.78 10.87
CA GLY A 43 7.44 8.41 11.29
C GLY A 43 7.64 6.90 11.35
N TYR A 44 6.62 6.12 11.70
CA TYR A 44 6.69 4.66 11.69
C TYR A 44 6.74 4.04 10.28
N VAL A 45 5.95 4.56 9.33
CA VAL A 45 5.94 4.11 7.92
C VAL A 45 7.23 4.50 7.24
N LYS A 46 7.67 5.74 7.43
CA LYS A 46 8.95 6.23 6.96
C LYS A 46 10.07 5.41 7.57
N LYS A 47 10.07 5.15 8.89
CA LYS A 47 11.07 4.31 9.57
C LYS A 47 11.11 2.89 9.02
N MET A 48 9.98 2.21 8.89
CA MET A 48 9.93 0.84 8.35
C MET A 48 10.32 0.75 6.87
N ALA A 49 9.83 1.68 6.04
CA ALA A 49 10.23 1.76 4.63
C ALA A 49 11.72 2.06 4.51
N THR A 50 12.25 2.93 5.38
CA THR A 50 13.67 3.26 5.46
C THR A 50 14.51 2.06 5.89
N GLU A 51 14.13 1.35 6.94
CA GLU A 51 14.82 0.14 7.40
C GLU A 51 14.84 -0.94 6.31
N LYS A 52 13.70 -1.23 5.68
CA LYS A 52 13.65 -2.24 4.60
C LYS A 52 14.35 -1.81 3.30
N LEU A 53 14.43 -0.51 3.01
CA LEU A 53 15.19 -0.01 1.84
C LEU A 53 16.69 0.03 2.12
N LYS A 54 17.11 0.35 3.35
CA LYS A 54 18.52 0.25 3.77
C LYS A 54 19.07 -1.16 3.55
N ASP A 55 18.30 -2.19 3.91
CA ASP A 55 18.70 -3.58 3.72
C ASP A 55 18.79 -3.99 2.24
N LYS A 56 18.01 -3.35 1.36
CA LYS A 56 17.96 -3.67 -0.08
C LYS A 56 18.89 -2.81 -0.95
N LEU A 57 19.34 -1.66 -0.44
CA LEU A 57 20.11 -0.66 -1.19
C LEU A 57 21.40 -0.30 -0.40
N PRO A 58 22.48 -1.08 -0.50
CA PRO A 58 23.68 -0.90 0.32
C PRO A 58 24.50 0.37 0.00
N TYR A 59 24.22 1.08 -1.10
CA TYR A 59 24.90 2.32 -1.53
C TYR A 59 24.07 3.60 -1.30
N TYR A 60 23.13 3.55 -0.35
CA TYR A 60 22.12 4.57 -0.13
C TYR A 60 22.59 5.66 0.85
N GLU A 61 22.72 6.93 0.40
CA GLU A 61 22.94 8.09 1.29
C GLU A 61 21.60 8.78 1.68
N GLU A 62 21.32 8.70 2.99
CA GLU A 62 20.44 9.47 3.87
C GLU A 62 19.13 10.09 3.32
N ASN A 63 17.99 9.47 3.70
CA ASN A 63 16.61 9.98 3.82
C ASN A 63 15.95 10.70 2.61
N ASN A 64 16.67 11.52 1.85
CA ASN A 64 16.16 12.30 0.74
C ASN A 64 15.69 11.42 -0.41
N GLN A 65 16.39 10.34 -0.73
CA GLN A 65 15.96 9.43 -1.80
C GLN A 65 14.70 8.64 -1.45
N ILE A 66 14.43 8.32 -0.17
CA ILE A 66 13.22 7.59 0.25
C ILE A 66 12.04 8.53 0.19
N ASN A 67 12.21 9.75 0.72
CA ASN A 67 11.20 10.79 0.58
C ASN A 67 10.91 11.04 -0.91
N ASN A 68 11.94 11.01 -1.76
CA ASN A 68 11.79 11.20 -3.18
C ASN A 68 11.04 10.04 -3.85
N ILE A 69 11.39 8.79 -3.55
CA ILE A 69 10.66 7.61 -4.04
C ILE A 69 9.20 7.64 -3.58
N MET A 70 8.94 7.96 -2.31
CA MET A 70 7.59 8.05 -1.76
C MET A 70 6.79 9.20 -2.39
N LYS A 71 7.39 10.38 -2.58
CA LYS A 71 6.81 11.52 -3.30
C LYS A 71 6.31 11.10 -4.68
N HIS A 72 7.07 10.23 -5.35
CA HIS A 72 6.80 9.78 -6.70
C HIS A 72 5.92 8.52 -6.80
N ALA A 73 5.55 7.91 -5.67
CA ALA A 73 4.67 6.74 -5.60
C ALA A 73 3.17 7.14 -5.62
N THR A 74 2.77 7.87 -6.66
CA THR A 74 1.47 8.56 -6.74
C THR A 74 0.30 7.70 -7.20
N GLN A 75 0.54 6.50 -7.75
CA GLN A 75 -0.53 5.57 -8.10
C GLN A 75 -0.99 4.82 -6.86
N ILE A 76 -2.30 4.76 -6.64
CA ILE A 76 -2.91 4.11 -5.47
C ILE A 76 -3.74 2.93 -5.94
N ILE A 77 -3.55 1.76 -5.34
CA ILE A 77 -4.31 0.54 -5.65
C ILE A 77 -5.04 0.06 -4.40
N PHE A 78 -6.35 -0.10 -4.52
CA PHE A 78 -7.20 -0.77 -3.53
C PHE A 78 -7.47 -2.20 -3.98
N ASN A 79 -7.09 -3.18 -3.15
CA ASN A 79 -7.43 -4.57 -3.38
C ASN A 79 -8.66 -4.91 -2.57
N ARG A 80 -9.75 -5.22 -3.27
CA ARG A 80 -11.02 -5.62 -2.68
C ARG A 80 -11.23 -7.12 -2.84
N GLY A 81 -11.46 -7.82 -1.74
CA GLY A 81 -11.62 -9.27 -1.71
C GLY A 81 -11.38 -9.82 -0.32
N ASN A 82 -11.08 -11.11 -0.24
CA ASN A 82 -10.72 -11.74 1.02
C ASN A 82 -9.28 -11.35 1.42
N PRO A 83 -9.03 -11.00 2.69
CA PRO A 83 -7.68 -10.69 3.16
C PRO A 83 -6.66 -11.78 2.82
N GLY A 84 -5.58 -11.40 2.14
CA GLY A 84 -4.49 -12.30 1.74
C GLY A 84 -4.70 -13.04 0.42
N ASP A 85 -5.91 -13.01 -0.15
CA ASP A 85 -6.20 -13.64 -1.43
C ASP A 85 -5.98 -12.65 -2.59
N TYR A 86 -4.77 -12.67 -3.14
CA TYR A 86 -4.38 -11.78 -4.23
C TYR A 86 -5.02 -12.17 -5.56
N GLU A 87 -5.27 -13.45 -5.82
CA GLU A 87 -5.73 -13.95 -7.12
C GLU A 87 -7.20 -13.60 -7.38
N SER A 88 -8.04 -13.71 -6.35
CA SER A 88 -9.47 -13.38 -6.47
C SER A 88 -9.77 -11.90 -6.21
N SER A 89 -8.79 -11.13 -5.73
CA SER A 89 -8.97 -9.71 -5.41
C SER A 89 -9.19 -8.86 -6.65
N LYS A 90 -10.22 -7.99 -6.59
CA LYS A 90 -10.44 -6.96 -7.59
C LYS A 90 -9.65 -5.70 -7.25
N GLN A 91 -8.91 -5.20 -8.22
CA GLN A 91 -8.16 -3.95 -8.09
C GLN A 91 -8.99 -2.74 -8.52
N PHE A 92 -8.87 -1.67 -7.74
CA PHE A 92 -9.38 -0.33 -8.07
C PHE A 92 -8.19 0.63 -8.00
N ILE A 93 -8.01 1.45 -9.04
CA ILE A 93 -6.80 2.24 -9.24
C ILE A 93 -7.17 3.72 -9.22
N ASP A 94 -6.39 4.50 -8.48
CA ASP A 94 -6.46 5.97 -8.40
C ASP A 94 -5.06 6.57 -8.53
N ASN A 95 -5.00 7.90 -8.64
CA ASN A 95 -3.74 8.64 -8.61
C ASN A 95 -3.87 9.86 -7.69
N TYR A 96 -2.93 10.03 -6.75
CA TYR A 96 -2.88 11.19 -5.88
C TYR A 96 -2.85 12.51 -6.68
N PRO A 97 -3.57 13.57 -6.26
CA PRO A 97 -4.39 13.67 -5.04
C PRO A 97 -5.83 13.16 -5.17
N ASN A 98 -6.21 12.59 -6.30
CA ASN A 98 -7.58 12.20 -6.58
C ASN A 98 -7.84 10.75 -6.16
N ILE A 99 -8.65 10.56 -5.12
CA ILE A 99 -9.06 9.24 -4.64
C ILE A 99 -10.57 9.09 -4.89
N ASN A 100 -10.97 8.66 -6.07
CA ASN A 100 -12.40 8.60 -6.45
C ASN A 100 -12.91 7.18 -6.65
N ASN A 101 -12.01 6.21 -6.85
CA ASN A 101 -12.33 4.83 -7.18
C ASN A 101 -12.32 3.89 -5.96
N PHE A 102 -12.22 4.41 -4.73
CA PHE A 102 -12.38 3.60 -3.54
C PHE A 102 -13.77 2.91 -3.55
N PRO A 103 -13.85 1.58 -3.45
CA PRO A 103 -15.12 0.87 -3.55
C PRO A 103 -15.99 1.11 -2.31
N ASN A 104 -17.28 1.43 -2.54
CA ASN A 104 -18.25 1.67 -1.46
C ASN A 104 -18.75 0.39 -0.76
N ASN A 105 -18.42 -0.78 -1.30
CA ASN A 105 -18.85 -2.08 -0.78
C ASN A 105 -17.73 -3.13 -0.85
N GLY A 106 -17.84 -4.13 0.02
CA GLY A 106 -16.87 -5.22 0.15
C GLY A 106 -15.63 -4.82 0.95
N CYS A 107 -14.79 -5.81 1.27
CA CYS A 107 -13.61 -5.60 2.08
C CYS A 107 -12.44 -5.12 1.22
N VAL A 108 -12.00 -3.87 1.41
CA VAL A 108 -10.67 -3.45 0.95
C VAL A 108 -9.68 -3.88 2.01
N TRP A 109 -8.87 -4.90 1.74
CA TRP A 109 -7.96 -5.48 2.74
C TRP A 109 -6.51 -5.03 2.56
N LYS A 110 -6.18 -4.49 1.38
CA LYS A 110 -4.85 -3.94 1.08
C LYS A 110 -4.94 -2.65 0.26
N VAL A 111 -4.15 -1.67 0.67
CA VAL A 111 -3.92 -0.42 -0.05
C VAL A 111 -2.45 -0.39 -0.44
N SER A 112 -2.14 -0.01 -1.67
CA SER A 112 -0.75 0.10 -2.12
C SER A 112 -0.50 1.43 -2.80
N PHE A 113 0.66 2.02 -2.54
CA PHE A 113 1.19 3.20 -3.23
C PHE A 113 2.33 2.76 -4.13
N LEU A 114 2.29 3.18 -5.39
CA LEU A 114 3.18 2.68 -6.43
C LEU A 114 3.71 3.84 -7.27
N THR A 115 4.91 3.65 -7.83
CA THR A 115 5.31 4.44 -8.99
C THR A 115 4.26 4.27 -10.10
N PRO A 116 3.83 5.35 -10.80
CA PRO A 116 2.82 5.26 -11.85
C PRO A 116 3.17 4.24 -12.92
N GLU A 117 2.16 3.46 -13.34
CA GLU A 117 2.32 2.40 -14.34
C GLU A 117 3.01 2.89 -15.62
N LYS A 118 2.64 4.09 -16.10
CA LYS A 118 3.27 4.70 -17.28
C LYS A 118 4.78 4.83 -17.15
N ILE A 119 5.28 5.12 -15.95
CA ILE A 119 6.71 5.24 -15.67
C ILE A 119 7.34 3.85 -15.55
N ARG A 120 6.68 2.91 -14.85
CA ARG A 120 7.13 1.52 -14.72
C ARG A 120 7.31 0.87 -16.10
N LYS A 121 6.33 1.05 -16.98
CA LYS A 121 6.34 0.55 -18.37
C LYS A 121 7.39 1.18 -19.29
N MET A 122 8.12 2.20 -18.84
CA MET A 122 9.30 2.68 -19.57
C MET A 122 10.53 1.80 -19.35
N CYS A 123 10.47 0.88 -18.38
CA CYS A 123 11.59 0.09 -17.91
C CYS A 123 11.41 -1.41 -18.19
N ASP A 124 10.18 -1.91 -18.08
CA ASP A 124 9.79 -3.26 -18.49
C ASP A 124 8.35 -3.29 -19.01
N ASP A 125 8.06 -4.18 -19.97
CA ASP A 125 6.74 -4.23 -20.60
C ASP A 125 5.61 -4.62 -19.61
N ASP A 126 5.97 -5.41 -18.60
CA ASP A 126 5.08 -5.89 -17.55
C ASP A 126 4.77 -4.83 -16.47
N GLY A 127 5.53 -3.72 -16.47
CA GLY A 127 5.45 -2.69 -15.42
C GLY A 127 5.92 -3.20 -14.05
N ALA A 128 6.69 -4.27 -13.96
CA ALA A 128 7.14 -4.79 -12.68
C ALA A 128 8.20 -3.87 -12.02
N ALA A 129 8.91 -3.07 -12.82
CA ALA A 129 9.90 -2.09 -12.38
C ALA A 129 9.29 -1.03 -11.45
N GLY A 130 10.07 -0.55 -10.48
CA GLY A 130 9.69 0.57 -9.59
C GLY A 130 9.52 0.21 -8.12
N TYR A 131 8.86 1.10 -7.37
CA TYR A 131 8.67 0.96 -5.93
C TYR A 131 7.20 0.83 -5.55
N PHE A 132 6.94 -0.09 -4.62
CA PHE A 132 5.61 -0.49 -4.18
C PHE A 132 5.57 -0.50 -2.66
N PHE A 133 4.64 0.24 -2.06
CA PHE A 133 4.44 0.38 -0.63
C PHE A 133 3.06 -0.18 -0.27
N GLY A 134 3.03 -1.32 0.41
CA GLY A 134 1.79 -2.00 0.78
C GLY A 134 1.38 -1.73 2.23
N PHE A 135 0.09 -1.54 2.43
CA PHE A 135 -0.56 -1.38 3.73
C PHE A 135 -1.71 -2.36 3.84
N ILE A 136 -1.81 -3.01 4.99
CA ILE A 136 -2.92 -3.90 5.35
C ILE A 136 -3.50 -3.45 6.68
N LYS A 137 -4.72 -3.88 6.97
CA LYS A 137 -5.34 -3.65 8.26
C LYS A 137 -5.48 -4.99 8.98
N ILE A 138 -4.99 -5.06 10.21
CA ILE A 138 -5.07 -6.25 11.06
C ILE A 138 -5.60 -5.81 12.42
N ASN A 139 -6.73 -6.38 12.84
CA ASN A 139 -7.36 -6.11 14.14
C ASN A 139 -7.63 -4.62 14.37
N GLY A 140 -8.08 -3.89 13.35
CA GLY A 140 -8.36 -2.46 13.45
C GLY A 140 -7.17 -1.54 13.17
N GLU A 141 -5.94 -2.07 13.18
CA GLU A 141 -4.72 -1.27 13.03
C GLU A 141 -4.18 -1.31 11.60
N ILE A 142 -3.82 -0.14 11.04
CA ILE A 142 -3.17 -0.03 9.73
C ILE A 142 -1.67 -0.32 9.90
N LYS A 143 -1.18 -1.35 9.21
CA LYS A 143 0.21 -1.81 9.26
C LYS A 143 0.87 -1.72 7.90
N PHE A 144 2.14 -1.36 7.89
CA PHE A 144 2.97 -1.46 6.71
C PHE A 144 3.27 -2.94 6.42
N SER A 145 2.82 -3.44 5.28
CA SER A 145 2.96 -4.86 4.93
C SER A 145 4.25 -5.15 4.19
N SER A 146 4.64 -4.30 3.24
CA SER A 146 5.67 -4.65 2.28
C SER A 146 6.27 -3.45 1.56
N ILE A 147 7.57 -3.54 1.29
CA ILE A 147 8.24 -2.74 0.26
C ILE A 147 8.86 -3.66 -0.80
N LEU A 148 8.47 -3.44 -2.04
CA LEU A 148 9.10 -4.07 -3.19
C LEU A 148 9.76 -2.96 -4.01
N GLY A 149 11.07 -3.06 -4.20
CA GLY A 149 11.85 -2.20 -5.09
C GLY A 149 12.41 -3.10 -6.17
N MET A 150 11.93 -2.93 -7.40
CA MET A 150 12.37 -3.71 -8.55
C MET A 150 13.24 -2.90 -9.51
N GLU A 151 13.49 -1.64 -9.21
CA GLU A 151 14.44 -0.80 -9.95
C GLU A 151 15.82 -0.79 -9.26
N ILE A 152 16.88 -0.80 -10.07
CA ILE A 152 18.27 -0.84 -9.59
C ILE A 152 18.79 0.58 -9.43
N LEU A 153 19.14 0.95 -8.20
CA LEU A 153 19.86 2.17 -7.86
C LEU A 153 21.38 1.91 -8.00
N ARG A 154 22.05 2.71 -8.82
CA ARG A 154 23.50 2.65 -9.00
C ARG A 154 24.23 3.38 -7.86
N PRO A 155 25.53 3.10 -7.64
CA PRO A 155 26.34 3.79 -6.64
C PRO A 155 26.44 5.31 -6.84
N ASP A 156 26.22 5.81 -8.06
CA ASP A 156 26.19 7.25 -8.37
C ASP A 156 24.83 7.91 -8.06
N GLY A 157 23.89 7.18 -7.47
CA GLY A 157 22.56 7.65 -7.12
C GLY A 157 21.56 7.71 -8.29
N SER A 158 21.95 7.27 -9.50
CA SER A 158 21.04 7.18 -10.65
C SER A 158 20.33 5.83 -10.73
N PHE A 159 19.15 5.80 -11.35
CA PHE A 159 18.46 4.54 -11.66
C PHE A 159 18.90 3.98 -13.02
N VAL A 160 18.92 2.65 -13.15
CA VAL A 160 19.31 1.98 -14.40
C VAL A 160 18.38 2.36 -15.55
N CYS A 161 17.08 2.36 -15.31
CA CYS A 161 16.09 2.82 -16.27
C CYS A 161 16.10 4.35 -16.39
N LYS A 162 16.46 4.86 -17.58
CA LYS A 162 16.50 6.31 -17.85
C LYS A 162 15.15 7.01 -17.71
N GLY A 163 14.06 6.32 -18.07
CA GLY A 163 12.70 6.86 -17.92
C GLY A 163 12.35 7.09 -16.45
N PHE A 164 12.66 6.10 -15.63
CA PHE A 164 12.49 6.14 -14.17
C PHE A 164 13.39 7.19 -13.51
N ASP A 165 14.68 7.20 -13.86
CA ASP A 165 15.67 8.13 -13.30
C ASP A 165 15.26 9.60 -13.53
N ARG A 166 14.80 9.91 -14.74
CA ARG A 166 14.29 11.24 -15.07
C ARG A 166 13.05 11.60 -14.25
N TYR A 167 12.07 10.70 -14.17
CA TYR A 167 10.85 10.94 -13.40
C TYR A 167 11.15 11.19 -11.91
N MET A 168 12.10 10.45 -11.33
CA MET A 168 12.50 10.65 -9.93
C MET A 168 13.22 11.99 -9.70
N LYS A 169 13.73 12.65 -10.74
CA LYS A 169 14.43 13.94 -10.63
C LYS A 169 13.51 15.15 -10.83
N GLU A 170 12.23 14.93 -11.14
CA GLU A 170 11.20 15.97 -11.28
C GLU A 170 10.61 16.42 -9.90
#